data_AF-A0A1A7Y852-F1
#
_entry.id   AF-A0A1A7Y852-F1
#
_cell.length_a   1.000
_cell.length_b   1.000
_cell.length_c   1.000
_cell.angle_alpha   90.00
_cell.angle_beta   90.00
_cell.angle_gamma   90.00
#
_symmetry.space_group_name_H-M   'P 1'
#
loop_
_entity.id
_entity.type
_entity.pdbx_description
1 polymer ?
#
loop_
_entity_poly.entity_id
_entity_poly.type
_entity_poly.pdbx_seq_one_letter_code
_entity_poly.pdbx_strand_id
1 'polypeptide(L)'
;GSKEWMGTFEASLVLDYFYDVPCKLVHVRGGGAELEQVAVEELHRHFEKHGSPVMMGGDRDNSSKGILGVCTGNSGSHLLVVDPHYFGSKLEKTELQMRGWVAWKRVSSL
;
A
#
# COMPACT_ATOMS: atom_id res chain seq x y z
N GLY A 1 16.28 9.54 -19.52
CA GLY A 1 15.86 9.89 -18.15
C GLY A 1 16.69 9.11 -17.14
N SER A 2 16.70 9.56 -15.88
CA SER A 2 17.30 8.84 -14.76
C SER A 2 16.63 7.47 -14.53
N LYS A 3 17.27 6.60 -13.74
CA LYS A 3 16.73 5.29 -13.28
C LYS A 3 16.54 5.26 -11.76
N GLU A 4 16.47 6.43 -11.13
CA GLU A 4 16.26 6.55 -9.68
C GLU A 4 14.85 6.14 -9.28
N TRP A 5 14.73 5.57 -8.09
CA TRP A 5 13.44 5.26 -7.49
C TRP A 5 12.78 6.53 -6.93
N MET A 6 11.46 6.49 -6.83
CA MET A 6 10.64 7.51 -6.18
C MET A 6 9.85 6.88 -5.04
N GLY A 7 9.64 7.65 -3.97
CA GLY A 7 8.87 7.23 -2.81
C GLY A 7 7.47 7.84 -2.78
N THR A 8 6.82 7.72 -1.63
CA THR A 8 5.47 8.24 -1.39
C THR A 8 5.43 9.77 -1.39
N PHE A 9 6.52 10.43 -1.01
CA PHE A 9 6.61 11.89 -1.03
C PHE A 9 6.62 12.41 -2.47
N GLU A 10 7.50 11.90 -3.32
CA GLU A 10 7.54 12.27 -4.74
C GLU A 10 6.22 11.92 -5.44
N ALA A 11 5.63 10.76 -5.14
CA ALA A 11 4.33 10.38 -5.67
C ALA A 11 3.22 11.39 -5.29
N SER A 12 3.21 11.89 -4.05
CA SER A 12 2.25 12.92 -3.64
C SER A 12 2.42 14.24 -4.39
N LEU A 13 3.67 14.65 -4.67
CA LEU A 13 3.95 15.87 -5.43
C LEU A 13 3.48 15.74 -6.88
N VAL A 14 3.66 14.56 -7.49
CA VAL A 14 3.19 14.29 -8.85
C VAL A 14 1.66 14.32 -8.92
N LEU A 15 0.97 13.73 -7.95
CA LEU A 15 -0.50 13.74 -7.90
C LEU A 15 -1.06 15.15 -7.73
N ASP A 16 -0.47 15.94 -6.84
CA ASP A 16 -0.85 17.34 -6.62
C ASP A 16 -0.60 18.18 -7.88
N TYR A 17 0.61 18.10 -8.45
CA TYR A 17 0.99 18.94 -9.60
C TYR A 17 0.19 18.65 -10.88
N PHE A 18 0.00 17.36 -11.21
CA PHE A 18 -0.64 16.99 -12.49
C PHE A 18 -2.16 16.87 -12.40
N TYR A 19 -2.70 16.61 -11.21
CA TYR A 19 -4.12 16.24 -11.05
C TYR A 19 -4.84 17.03 -9.96
N ASP A 20 -4.18 17.95 -9.25
CA ASP A 20 -4.76 18.73 -8.14
C ASP A 20 -5.35 17.81 -7.05
N VAL A 21 -4.66 16.69 -6.79
CA VAL A 21 -5.06 15.69 -5.79
C VAL A 21 -4.16 15.81 -4.56
N PRO A 22 -4.60 16.53 -3.50
CA PRO A 22 -3.82 16.64 -2.28
C PRO A 22 -3.77 15.29 -1.55
N CYS A 23 -2.58 14.89 -1.11
CA CYS A 23 -2.36 13.61 -0.44
C CYS A 23 -1.98 13.83 1.03
N LYS A 24 -2.43 12.93 1.90
CA LYS A 24 -1.96 12.83 3.29
C LYS A 24 -0.81 11.83 3.37
N LEU A 25 0.33 12.26 3.88
CA LEU A 25 1.45 11.38 4.20
C LEU A 25 1.34 10.91 5.65
N VAL A 26 1.33 9.59 5.85
CA VAL A 26 1.38 8.95 7.17
C VAL A 26 2.72 8.25 7.29
N HIS A 27 3.56 8.75 8.18
CA HIS A 27 4.87 8.19 8.43
C HIS A 27 4.82 7.23 9.63
N VAL A 28 5.21 5.98 9.41
CA VAL A 28 5.24 4.92 10.41
C VAL A 28 6.70 4.61 10.72
N ARG A 29 7.16 4.87 11.95
CA ARG A 29 8.58 4.80 12.32
C ARG A 29 9.00 3.42 12.83
N GLY A 30 8.11 2.73 13.52
CA GLY A 30 8.32 1.39 14.06
C GLY A 30 8.17 0.30 13.02
N GLY A 31 8.70 -0.89 13.29
CA GLY A 31 8.41 -2.08 12.48
C GLY A 31 6.93 -2.50 12.57
N GLY A 32 6.64 -3.79 12.39
CA GLY A 32 5.27 -4.30 12.33
C GLY A 32 4.34 -3.89 13.49
N ALA A 33 4.86 -3.64 14.69
CA ALA A 33 4.05 -3.24 15.85
C ALA A 33 3.45 -1.82 15.74
N GLU A 34 4.18 -0.85 15.18
CA GLU A 34 3.64 0.51 14.98
C GLU A 34 2.75 0.57 13.75
N LEU A 35 3.05 -0.25 12.73
CA LEU A 35 2.19 -0.44 11.57
C LEU A 35 0.80 -0.97 12.00
N GLU A 36 0.77 -1.92 12.93
CA GLU A 36 -0.49 -2.47 13.48
C GLU A 36 -1.29 -1.42 14.24
N GLN A 37 -0.65 -0.56 15.05
CA GLN A 37 -1.36 0.38 15.91
C GLN A 37 -1.78 1.66 15.18
N VAL A 38 -0.88 2.25 14.40
CA VAL A 38 -1.11 3.58 13.80
C VAL A 38 -1.66 3.47 12.39
N ALA A 39 -1.06 2.63 11.54
CA ALA A 39 -1.44 2.61 10.13
C ALA A 39 -2.79 1.92 9.91
N VAL A 40 -3.11 0.87 10.67
CA VAL A 40 -4.39 0.15 10.53
C VAL A 40 -5.58 1.07 10.83
N GLU A 41 -5.54 1.82 11.94
CA GLU A 41 -6.61 2.76 12.31
C GLU A 41 -6.76 3.87 11.25
N GLU A 42 -5.63 4.44 10.80
CA GLU A 42 -5.62 5.44 9.74
C GLU A 42 -6.18 4.91 8.41
N LEU A 43 -5.87 3.65 8.06
CA LEU A 43 -6.39 3.00 6.88
C LEU A 43 -7.89 2.73 6.97
N HIS A 44 -8.41 2.29 8.13
CA HIS A 44 -9.85 2.09 8.31
C HIS A 44 -10.60 3.40 8.05
N ARG A 45 -10.16 4.49 8.69
CA ARG A 45 -10.74 5.81 8.50
C ARG A 45 -10.62 6.30 7.04
N HIS A 46 -9.48 6.06 6.40
CA HIS A 46 -9.25 6.44 5.00
C HIS A 46 -10.20 5.72 4.05
N PHE A 47 -10.34 4.41 4.17
CA PHE A 47 -11.22 3.64 3.29
C PHE A 47 -12.70 3.94 3.55
N GLU A 48 -13.09 4.28 4.78
CA GLU A 48 -14.45 4.73 5.10
C GLU A 48 -14.77 6.12 4.51
N LYS A 49 -13.83 7.07 4.60
CA LYS A 49 -14.07 8.47 4.19
C LYS A 49 -13.78 8.75 2.72
N HIS A 50 -12.72 8.16 2.16
CA HIS A 50 -12.19 8.49 0.84
C HIS A 50 -12.24 7.30 -0.13
N GLY A 51 -11.92 6.09 0.34
CA GLY A 51 -12.00 4.87 -0.47
C GLY A 51 -10.98 4.77 -1.62
N SER A 52 -10.00 5.68 -1.71
CA SER A 52 -8.98 5.64 -2.75
C SER A 52 -7.88 4.62 -2.44
N PRO A 53 -7.19 4.06 -3.46
CA PRO A 53 -5.98 3.28 -3.25
C PRO A 53 -4.93 4.06 -2.46
N VAL A 54 -4.13 3.34 -1.66
CA VAL A 54 -3.04 3.92 -0.86
C VAL A 54 -1.72 3.34 -1.33
N MET A 55 -0.71 4.20 -1.54
CA MET A 55 0.67 3.76 -1.77
C MET A 55 1.37 3.57 -0.43
N MET A 56 1.94 2.38 -0.22
CA MET A 56 2.87 2.09 0.87
C MET A 56 4.29 2.07 0.32
N GLY A 57 5.14 2.97 0.83
CA GLY A 57 6.55 3.05 0.43
C GLY A 57 7.36 1.84 0.89
N GLY A 58 8.40 1.52 0.12
CA GLY A 58 9.28 0.37 0.38
C GLY A 58 10.62 0.75 1.02
N ASP A 59 10.66 1.79 1.86
CA ASP A 59 11.93 2.36 2.38
C ASP A 59 12.85 1.32 3.05
N ARG A 60 12.27 0.35 3.76
CA ARG A 60 13.05 -0.69 4.47
C ARG A 60 13.25 -1.98 3.69
N ASP A 61 12.39 -2.28 2.72
CA ASP A 61 12.34 -3.56 2.02
C ASP A 61 12.51 -3.46 0.50
N ASN A 62 12.78 -2.24 0.01
CA ASN A 62 12.87 -1.88 -1.40
C ASN A 62 11.64 -2.32 -2.23
N SER A 63 10.47 -2.44 -1.59
CA SER A 63 9.26 -2.97 -2.22
C SER A 63 8.06 -2.04 -1.98
N SER A 64 7.74 -1.20 -2.96
CA SER A 64 6.51 -0.41 -2.93
C SER A 64 5.28 -1.31 -3.09
N LYS A 65 4.17 -0.95 -2.45
CA LYS A 65 2.94 -1.74 -2.44
C LYS A 65 1.73 -0.84 -2.63
N GLY A 66 0.74 -1.32 -3.38
CA GLY A 66 -0.60 -0.73 -3.39
C GLY A 66 -1.45 -1.37 -2.29
N ILE A 67 -2.10 -0.58 -1.45
CA ILE A 67 -3.04 -1.04 -0.44
C ILE A 67 -4.44 -0.68 -0.90
N LEU A 68 -5.31 -1.69 -1.01
CA LEU A 68 -6.70 -1.55 -1.46
C LEU A 68 -7.73 -1.82 -0.37
N GLY A 69 -7.29 -2.22 0.82
CA GLY A 69 -8.20 -2.51 1.91
C GLY A 69 -7.47 -2.90 3.18
N VAL A 70 -8.20 -2.83 4.28
CA VAL A 70 -7.77 -3.21 5.63
C VAL A 70 -8.88 -4.02 6.27
N CYS A 71 -8.52 -5.04 7.05
CA CYS A 71 -9.45 -5.87 7.79
C CYS A 71 -8.81 -6.22 9.14
N THR A 72 -9.57 -6.09 10.23
CA THR A 72 -9.12 -6.44 11.58
C THR A 72 -10.11 -7.41 12.19
N GLY A 73 -9.60 -8.49 12.76
CA GLY A 73 -10.41 -9.49 13.47
C GLY A 73 -9.59 -10.22 14.53
N ASN A 74 -10.10 -11.35 15.01
CA ASN A 74 -9.48 -12.10 16.12
C ASN A 74 -8.05 -12.57 15.82
N SER A 75 -7.69 -12.73 14.55
CA SER A 75 -6.35 -13.13 14.09
C SER A 75 -5.38 -11.95 13.87
N GLY A 76 -5.78 -10.72 14.21
CA GLY A 76 -5.04 -9.49 13.95
C GLY A 76 -5.40 -8.84 12.62
N SER A 77 -4.63 -7.81 12.24
CA SER A 77 -4.93 -6.99 11.06
C SER A 77 -4.28 -7.51 9.78
N HIS A 78 -5.00 -7.32 8.68
CA HIS A 78 -4.60 -7.74 7.34
C HIS A 78 -4.80 -6.58 6.37
N LEU A 79 -3.91 -6.47 5.39
CA LEU A 79 -3.99 -5.50 4.30
C LEU A 79 -4.21 -6.25 2.98
N LEU A 80 -5.09 -5.72 2.14
CA LEU A 80 -5.22 -6.17 0.76
C LEU A 80 -4.13 -5.49 -0.07
N VAL A 81 -3.08 -6.25 -0.38
CA VAL A 81 -1.88 -5.76 -1.05
C VAL A 81 -1.95 -6.08 -2.54
N VAL A 82 -1.64 -5.08 -3.36
CA VAL A 82 -1.32 -5.19 -4.78
C VAL A 82 0.18 -4.98 -4.93
N ASP A 83 0.86 -5.98 -5.47
CA ASP A 83 2.30 -5.97 -5.70
C ASP A 83 2.61 -5.48 -7.12
N PRO A 84 3.26 -4.29 -7.28
CA PRO A 84 3.54 -3.70 -8.59
C PRO A 84 4.76 -4.32 -9.29
N HIS A 85 5.45 -5.30 -8.69
CA HIS A 85 6.67 -5.88 -9.26
C HIS A 85 6.39 -6.96 -10.30
N TYR A 86 5.13 -7.20 -10.67
CA TYR A 86 4.79 -8.14 -11.73
C TYR A 86 5.36 -7.68 -13.07
N PHE A 87 6.08 -8.59 -13.72
CA PHE A 87 6.54 -8.42 -15.09
C PHE A 87 6.08 -9.62 -15.92
N GLY A 88 5.38 -9.34 -17.02
CA GLY A 88 4.87 -10.38 -17.92
C GLY A 88 3.65 -9.93 -18.72
N SER A 89 2.96 -10.88 -19.33
CA SER A 89 1.73 -10.64 -20.08
C SER A 89 0.56 -10.32 -19.16
N LYS A 90 -0.50 -9.74 -19.71
CA LYS A 90 -1.73 -9.51 -18.96
C LYS A 90 -2.24 -10.82 -18.34
N LEU A 91 -2.48 -10.78 -17.04
CA LEU A 91 -3.06 -11.90 -16.28
C LEU A 91 -4.55 -11.65 -16.02
N GLU A 92 -5.31 -12.74 -15.99
CA GLU A 92 -6.67 -12.72 -15.49
C GLU A 92 -6.71 -12.54 -13.97
N LYS A 93 -7.82 -12.03 -13.44
CA LYS A 93 -8.00 -11.77 -12.00
C LYS A 93 -7.66 -12.97 -11.14
N THR A 94 -8.13 -14.15 -11.52
CA THR A 94 -7.88 -15.40 -10.79
C THR A 94 -6.39 -15.72 -10.73
N GLU A 95 -5.67 -15.51 -11.82
CA GLU A 95 -4.23 -15.76 -11.91
C GLU A 95 -3.43 -14.79 -11.03
N LEU A 96 -3.83 -13.50 -10.99
CA LEU A 96 -3.24 -12.50 -10.09
C LEU A 96 -3.38 -12.91 -8.62
N GLN A 97 -4.54 -13.43 -8.24
CA GLN A 97 -4.84 -13.87 -6.87
C GLN A 97 -4.10 -15.17 -6.52
N MET A 98 -4.14 -16.18 -7.40
CA MET A 98 -3.45 -17.46 -7.19
C MET A 98 -1.94 -17.29 -7.04
N ARG A 99 -1.34 -16.35 -7.78
CA ARG A 99 0.10 -16.06 -7.71
C ARG A 99 0.47 -15.07 -6.60
N GLY A 100 -0.50 -14.55 -5.86
CA GLY A 100 -0.26 -13.65 -4.73
C GLY A 100 0.10 -12.20 -5.11
N TRP A 101 -0.06 -11.80 -6.37
CA TRP A 101 0.10 -10.40 -6.81
C TRP A 101 -0.96 -9.49 -6.21
N VAL A 102 -2.14 -10.05 -5.93
CA VAL A 102 -3.21 -9.38 -5.18
C VAL A 102 -3.67 -10.31 -4.07
N ALA A 103 -3.31 -10.02 -2.83
CA ALA A 103 -3.56 -10.92 -1.70
C ALA A 103 -3.74 -10.16 -0.37
N TRP A 104 -4.53 -10.76 0.53
CA TRP A 104 -4.57 -10.34 1.93
C TRP A 104 -3.29 -10.82 2.63
N LYS A 105 -2.53 -9.87 3.17
CA LYS A 105 -1.30 -10.14 3.93
C LYS A 105 -1.48 -9.66 5.36
N ARG A 106 -1.03 -10.45 6.34
CA ARG A 106 -1.04 -10.06 7.74
C ARG A 106 -0.06 -8.91 7.93
N VAL A 107 -0.44 -7.88 8.67
CA VAL A 107 0.42 -6.69 8.91
C VAL A 107 1.78 -7.09 9.51
N SER A 108 1.80 -8.08 10.40
CA SER A 108 3.04 -8.60 10.99
C SER A 108 3.97 -9.35 10.01
N SER A 109 3.51 -9.64 8.78
CA SER A 109 4.29 -10.32 7.74
C SER A 109 4.79 -9.38 6.64
N LEU A 110 4.47 -8.08 6.76
CA LEU A 110 4.86 -7.02 5.85
C LEU A 110 6.16 -6.34 6.28
#